data_AF-A0A9X1JMI2-F1
#
_entry.id   AF-A0A9X1JMI2-F1
#
_cell.length_a   1.000
_cell.length_b   1.000
_cell.length_c   1.000
_cell.angle_alpha   90.00
_cell.angle_beta   90.00
_cell.angle_gamma   90.00
#
_symmetry.space_group_name_H-M   'P 1'
#
loop_
_entity.id
_entity.type
_entity.pdbx_description
1 polymer ?
#
loop_
_entity_poly.entity_id
_entity_poly.type
_entity_poly.pdbx_seq_one_letter_code
_entity_poly.pdbx_strand_id
1 'polypeptide(L)'
;MERPAFGRRRTISARDIAEREAVVSEAPHRVIPEEVWEGEAGDALTEMGLHPDSPENQRPTQESANEKFEEEAAKQQAFLAQANAQMPEGVSVVAYAMLPWDLWNGRFGELLAMRCGLWAPQAWNQMLLAADEQSSVALGLPQHPGGYPEGLIEEIERLLDEAYAPIAGLMEKTRVQQNFGWQEVEAHDQAIQDLTQKIIAMSHYLGSMCIGEEAFNRHKEIFGMNIGWY
;
A
#
# COMPACT_ATOMS: atom_id res chain seq x y z
N MET A 1 -27.89 10.96 -27.27
CA MET A 1 -27.23 10.90 -25.95
C MET A 1 -27.04 9.43 -25.62
N GLU A 2 -25.88 8.88 -25.93
CA GLU A 2 -25.51 7.52 -25.54
C GLU A 2 -25.20 7.53 -24.03
N ARG A 3 -25.81 6.61 -23.29
CA ARG A 3 -25.54 6.42 -21.86
C ARG A 3 -24.16 5.77 -21.73
N PRO A 4 -23.24 6.28 -20.88
CA PRO A 4 -22.01 5.56 -20.60
C PRO A 4 -22.38 4.21 -19.97
N ALA A 5 -21.84 3.12 -20.51
CA ALA A 5 -21.96 1.81 -19.90
C ALA A 5 -21.20 1.82 -18.56
N PHE A 6 -21.95 1.71 -17.46
CA PHE A 6 -21.38 1.62 -16.12
C PHE A 6 -20.42 0.43 -16.03
N GLY A 7 -19.14 0.72 -15.80
CA GLY A 7 -18.13 -0.28 -15.45
C GLY A 7 -18.54 -1.04 -14.19
N ARG A 8 -18.32 -2.36 -14.17
CA ARG A 8 -18.65 -3.22 -13.03
C ARG A 8 -17.94 -2.70 -11.77
N ARG A 9 -18.72 -2.46 -10.70
CA ARG A 9 -18.22 -2.24 -9.34
C ARG A 9 -17.29 -3.40 -8.96
N ARG A 10 -15.98 -3.16 -8.92
CA ARG A 10 -15.00 -4.18 -8.50
C ARG A 10 -14.73 -3.98 -7.01
N THR A 11 -15.60 -4.54 -6.18
CA THR A 11 -15.28 -4.80 -4.77
C THR A 11 -14.28 -5.95 -4.71
N ILE A 12 -13.24 -5.82 -3.89
CA ILE A 12 -12.26 -6.87 -3.62
C ILE A 12 -13.02 -8.14 -3.27
N SER A 13 -12.92 -9.14 -4.14
CA SER A 13 -13.54 -10.44 -3.93
C SER A 13 -12.51 -11.40 -3.35
N ALA A 14 -12.97 -12.43 -2.63
CA ALA A 14 -12.10 -13.54 -2.21
C ALA A 14 -11.33 -14.19 -3.38
N ARG A 15 -11.84 -14.01 -4.61
CA ARG A 15 -11.18 -14.46 -5.84
C ARG A 15 -9.97 -13.60 -6.22
N ASP A 16 -10.02 -12.28 -6.02
CA ASP A 16 -8.88 -11.39 -6.27
C ASP A 16 -7.74 -11.66 -5.25
N ILE A 17 -8.06 -12.23 -4.09
CA ILE A 17 -7.08 -12.70 -3.08
C ILE A 17 -6.47 -14.04 -3.51
N ALA A 18 -7.30 -14.96 -4.00
CA ALA A 18 -6.87 -16.31 -4.41
C ALA A 18 -6.04 -16.34 -5.71
N GLU A 19 -6.16 -15.34 -6.57
CA GLU A 19 -5.46 -15.26 -7.87
C GLU A 19 -4.15 -14.42 -7.82
N ARG A 20 -3.62 -14.06 -6.63
CA ARG A 20 -2.36 -13.30 -6.52
C ARG A 20 -1.15 -14.16 -6.90
N GLU A 21 -0.30 -13.64 -7.77
CA GLU A 21 1.04 -14.21 -8.01
C GLU A 21 1.90 -14.09 -6.76
N ALA A 22 2.83 -15.02 -6.57
CA ALA A 22 3.73 -15.01 -5.42
C ALA A 22 4.63 -13.76 -5.45
N VAL A 23 4.46 -12.92 -4.44
CA VAL A 23 5.23 -11.70 -4.16
C VAL A 23 6.50 -12.02 -3.36
N VAL A 24 6.55 -13.18 -2.70
CA VAL A 24 7.68 -13.56 -1.83
C VAL A 24 8.07 -15.03 -1.98
N SER A 25 9.32 -15.34 -1.65
CA SER A 25 9.85 -16.71 -1.53
C SER A 25 8.99 -17.58 -0.62
N GLU A 26 8.76 -18.83 -1.03
CA GLU A 26 7.99 -19.83 -0.25
C GLU A 26 8.75 -20.39 0.94
N ALA A 27 10.09 -20.38 0.92
CA ALA A 27 10.90 -20.94 2.00
C ALA A 27 11.08 -19.92 3.15
N PRO A 28 10.70 -20.26 4.39
CA PRO A 28 11.01 -19.44 5.55
C PRO A 28 12.52 -19.42 5.77
N HIS A 29 13.11 -18.23 5.72
CA HIS A 29 14.53 -18.01 5.98
C HIS A 29 14.67 -17.01 7.12
N ARG A 30 15.54 -17.32 8.09
CA ARG A 30 15.87 -16.37 9.15
C ARG A 30 16.66 -15.18 8.59
N VAL A 31 16.37 -13.98 9.08
CA VAL A 31 17.11 -12.75 8.73
C VAL A 31 18.50 -12.80 9.36
N ILE A 32 18.56 -13.13 10.65
CA ILE A 32 19.79 -13.40 11.39
C ILE A 32 19.96 -14.93 11.49
N PRO A 33 20.99 -15.51 10.85
CA PRO A 33 21.28 -16.94 10.88
C PRO A 33 21.48 -17.45 12.31
N GLU A 34 21.17 -18.73 12.55
CA GLU A 34 21.24 -19.37 13.87
C GLU A 34 22.65 -19.27 14.49
N GLU A 35 23.67 -19.33 13.65
CA GLU A 35 25.08 -19.28 14.04
C GLU A 35 25.48 -17.94 14.67
N VAL A 36 24.75 -16.86 14.38
CA VAL A 36 25.02 -15.51 14.94
C VAL A 36 24.42 -15.37 16.35
N TRP A 37 23.45 -16.21 16.71
CA TRP A 37 22.83 -16.21 18.03
C TRP A 37 23.65 -16.95 19.08
N GLU A 38 24.72 -17.63 18.67
CA GLU A 38 25.63 -18.30 19.60
C GLU A 38 26.74 -17.34 20.06
N GLY A 39 26.94 -17.23 21.38
CA GLY A 39 28.03 -16.46 21.99
C GLY A 39 27.72 -14.97 22.20
N GLU A 40 28.78 -14.17 22.32
CA GLU A 40 28.71 -12.75 22.75
C GLU A 40 27.80 -11.88 21.85
N ALA A 41 27.75 -12.19 20.55
CA ALA A 41 26.87 -11.49 19.61
C ALA A 41 25.37 -11.78 19.88
N GLY A 42 25.02 -13.03 20.19
CA GLY A 42 23.66 -13.42 20.52
C GLY A 42 23.17 -12.86 21.86
N ASP A 43 24.07 -12.79 22.85
CA ASP A 43 23.80 -12.16 24.15
C ASP A 43 23.47 -10.67 23.95
N ALA A 44 24.27 -9.95 23.15
CA ALA A 44 24.02 -8.55 22.84
C ALA A 44 22.68 -8.33 22.09
N LEU A 45 22.35 -9.18 21.11
CA LEU A 45 21.06 -9.12 20.41
C LEU A 45 19.88 -9.32 21.37
N THR A 46 20.01 -10.26 22.31
CA THR A 46 18.99 -10.56 23.33
C THR A 46 18.84 -9.40 24.32
N GLU A 47 19.94 -8.76 24.74
CA GLU A 47 19.90 -7.56 25.59
C GLU A 47 19.22 -6.37 24.90
N MET A 48 19.30 -6.30 23.57
CA MET A 48 18.56 -5.32 22.76
C MET A 48 17.08 -5.68 22.54
N GLY A 49 16.61 -6.81 23.09
CA GLY A 49 15.23 -7.28 23.00
C GLY A 49 14.91 -8.08 21.73
N LEU A 50 15.91 -8.47 20.94
CA LEU A 50 15.73 -9.32 19.77
C LEU A 50 15.77 -10.79 20.17
N HIS A 51 14.99 -11.63 19.48
CA HIS A 51 14.93 -13.06 19.76
C HIS A 51 15.04 -13.90 18.48
N PRO A 52 15.75 -15.06 18.54
CA PRO A 52 15.98 -15.90 17.37
C PRO A 52 14.70 -16.43 16.72
N ASP A 53 13.68 -16.69 17.55
CA ASP A 53 12.37 -17.20 17.12
C ASP A 53 11.31 -16.10 17.00
N SER A 54 11.70 -14.83 17.11
CA SER A 54 10.78 -13.71 16.86
C SER A 54 10.25 -13.78 15.42
N PRO A 55 8.95 -13.53 15.18
CA PRO A 55 8.43 -13.33 13.83
C PRO A 55 9.21 -12.28 13.03
N GLU A 56 9.78 -11.28 13.70
CA GLU A 56 10.60 -10.22 13.08
C GLU A 56 11.96 -10.74 12.57
N ASN A 57 12.45 -11.87 13.10
CA ASN A 57 13.64 -12.54 12.59
C ASN A 57 13.31 -13.52 11.44
N GLN A 58 12.06 -13.63 11.02
CA GLN A 58 11.66 -14.44 9.88
C GLN A 58 11.51 -13.52 8.66
N ARG A 59 12.12 -13.90 7.54
CA ARG A 59 11.78 -13.27 6.27
C ARG A 59 10.30 -13.53 6.02
N PRO A 60 9.54 -12.50 5.61
CA PRO A 60 8.16 -12.71 5.25
C PRO A 60 8.05 -13.79 4.16
N THR A 61 7.02 -14.60 4.26
CA THR A 61 6.62 -15.59 3.27
C THR A 61 5.38 -15.10 2.52
N GLN A 62 5.02 -15.76 1.42
CA GLN A 62 3.76 -15.47 0.73
C GLN A 62 2.55 -15.61 1.66
N GLU A 63 2.57 -16.59 2.56
CA GLU A 63 1.53 -16.80 3.57
C GLU A 63 1.41 -15.58 4.50
N SER A 64 2.51 -15.14 5.11
CA SER A 64 2.50 -13.95 5.99
C SER A 64 2.08 -12.67 5.25
N ALA A 65 2.42 -12.55 3.96
CA ALA A 65 1.99 -11.43 3.12
C ALA A 65 0.48 -11.46 2.85
N ASN A 66 -0.09 -12.65 2.64
CA ASN A 66 -1.53 -12.85 2.50
C ASN A 66 -2.26 -12.58 3.82
N GLU A 67 -1.76 -13.07 4.95
CA GLU A 67 -2.33 -12.78 6.27
C GLU A 67 -2.35 -11.28 6.54
N LYS A 68 -1.23 -10.59 6.28
CA LYS A 68 -1.15 -9.13 6.48
C LYS A 68 -2.13 -8.39 5.59
N PHE A 69 -2.26 -8.85 4.36
CA PHE A 69 -3.21 -8.31 3.42
C PHE A 69 -4.67 -8.47 3.90
N GLU A 70 -5.04 -9.67 4.35
CA GLU A 70 -6.37 -9.97 4.86
C GLU A 70 -6.69 -9.13 6.11
N GLU A 71 -5.70 -8.94 6.99
CA GLU A 71 -5.81 -8.05 8.14
C GLU A 71 -6.16 -6.61 7.73
N GLU A 72 -5.42 -6.04 6.77
CA GLU A 72 -5.66 -4.68 6.28
C GLU A 72 -6.98 -4.59 5.50
N ALA A 73 -7.36 -5.61 4.73
CA ALA A 73 -8.65 -5.67 4.05
C ALA A 73 -9.83 -5.72 5.04
N ALA A 74 -9.69 -6.48 6.13
CA ALA A 74 -10.71 -6.53 7.19
C ALA A 74 -10.86 -5.16 7.88
N LYS A 75 -9.74 -4.47 8.18
CA LYS A 75 -9.75 -3.10 8.70
C LYS A 75 -10.46 -2.14 7.76
N GLN A 76 -10.16 -2.22 6.46
CA GLN A 76 -10.81 -1.39 5.44
C GLN A 76 -12.33 -1.64 5.38
N GLN A 77 -12.76 -2.90 5.38
CA GLN A 77 -14.18 -3.26 5.36
C GLN A 77 -14.91 -2.77 6.61
N ALA A 78 -14.31 -2.96 7.79
CA ALA A 78 -14.86 -2.46 9.06
C ALA A 78 -15.00 -0.94 9.05
N PHE A 79 -13.96 -0.24 8.59
CA PHE A 79 -13.98 1.21 8.43
C PHE A 79 -15.07 1.68 7.46
N LEU A 80 -15.19 1.03 6.29
CA LEU A 80 -16.23 1.38 5.30
C LEU A 80 -17.64 1.14 5.85
N ALA A 81 -17.84 0.05 6.59
CA ALA A 81 -19.12 -0.22 7.26
C ALA A 81 -19.43 0.84 8.32
N GLN A 82 -18.44 1.22 9.13
CA GLN A 82 -18.56 2.28 10.13
C GLN A 82 -18.85 3.65 9.50
N ALA A 83 -18.19 3.98 8.38
CA ALA A 83 -18.42 5.22 7.66
C ALA A 83 -19.85 5.27 7.11
N ASN A 84 -20.31 4.19 6.47
CA ASN A 84 -21.67 4.09 5.93
C ASN A 84 -22.75 4.10 7.03
N ALA A 85 -22.48 3.52 8.20
CA ALA A 85 -23.42 3.55 9.33
C ALA A 85 -23.66 4.96 9.90
N GLN A 86 -22.73 5.89 9.65
CA GLN A 86 -22.83 7.29 10.07
C GLN A 86 -23.44 8.20 8.99
N MET A 87 -23.73 7.66 7.80
CA MET A 87 -24.33 8.43 6.71
C MET A 87 -25.83 8.62 6.93
N PRO A 88 -26.42 9.71 6.38
CA PRO A 88 -27.86 9.87 6.32
C PRO A 88 -28.55 8.70 5.61
N GLU A 89 -29.82 8.47 5.91
CA GLU A 89 -30.61 7.41 5.26
C GLU A 89 -30.58 7.54 3.73
N GLY A 90 -30.25 6.43 3.06
CA GLY A 90 -30.13 6.39 1.59
C GLY A 90 -28.86 7.02 1.02
N VAL A 91 -27.91 7.46 1.85
CA VAL A 91 -26.59 7.94 1.42
C VAL A 91 -25.55 6.88 1.75
N SER A 92 -24.68 6.55 0.78
CA SER A 92 -23.61 5.59 0.98
C SER A 92 -22.35 5.92 0.19
N VAL A 93 -21.23 5.43 0.68
CA VAL A 93 -19.91 5.56 0.09
C VAL A 93 -19.29 4.21 -0.19
N VAL A 94 -18.39 4.18 -1.17
CA VAL A 94 -17.60 3.02 -1.57
C VAL A 94 -16.13 3.41 -1.63
N ALA A 95 -15.26 2.44 -1.36
CA ALA A 95 -13.82 2.64 -1.46
C ALA A 95 -13.37 2.71 -2.92
N TYR A 96 -12.43 3.61 -3.20
CA TYR A 96 -11.69 3.77 -4.44
C TYR A 96 -10.21 3.80 -4.12
N ALA A 97 -9.45 2.85 -4.68
CA ALA A 97 -8.01 2.83 -4.48
C ALA A 97 -7.34 3.87 -5.38
N MET A 98 -6.42 4.66 -4.85
CA MET A 98 -5.70 5.67 -5.65
C MET A 98 -4.61 5.03 -6.51
N LEU A 99 -3.92 4.02 -5.98
CA LEU A 99 -3.08 3.11 -6.75
C LEU A 99 -3.88 1.85 -7.13
N PRO A 100 -4.03 1.57 -8.44
CA PRO A 100 -4.74 0.40 -8.94
C PRO A 100 -4.28 -0.92 -8.35
N TRP A 101 -5.23 -1.83 -8.17
CA TRP A 101 -5.00 -3.21 -7.71
C TRP A 101 -3.98 -3.97 -8.54
N ASP A 102 -3.99 -3.75 -9.85
CA ASP A 102 -3.14 -4.49 -10.79
C ASP A 102 -1.64 -4.24 -10.53
N LEU A 103 -1.27 -3.09 -9.95
CA LEU A 103 0.12 -2.79 -9.57
C LEU A 103 0.65 -3.72 -8.46
N TRP A 104 -0.24 -4.16 -7.57
CA TRP A 104 0.10 -4.96 -6.39
C TRP A 104 0.33 -6.44 -6.71
N ASN A 105 -0.17 -6.87 -7.86
CA ASN A 105 0.03 -8.22 -8.40
C ASN A 105 1.07 -8.21 -9.54
N GLY A 106 1.56 -7.04 -9.94
CA GLY A 106 2.59 -6.88 -10.95
C GLY A 106 4.00 -6.78 -10.36
N ARG A 107 4.94 -6.30 -11.18
CA ARG A 107 6.37 -6.23 -10.85
C ARG A 107 6.74 -5.37 -9.63
N PHE A 108 5.84 -4.49 -9.20
CA PHE A 108 6.06 -3.61 -8.05
C PHE A 108 5.43 -4.13 -6.75
N GLY A 109 4.70 -5.25 -6.78
CA GLY A 109 4.06 -5.82 -5.60
C GLY A 109 5.04 -6.01 -4.44
N GLU A 110 6.23 -6.57 -4.72
CA GLU A 110 7.27 -6.81 -3.70
C GLU A 110 7.84 -5.49 -3.17
N LEU A 111 8.12 -4.53 -4.04
CA LEU A 111 8.63 -3.22 -3.65
C LEU A 111 7.65 -2.52 -2.70
N LEU A 112 6.37 -2.49 -3.07
CA LEU A 112 5.35 -1.79 -2.31
C LEU A 112 5.07 -2.50 -0.97
N ALA A 113 4.81 -3.81 -1.00
CA ALA A 113 4.44 -4.57 0.19
C ALA A 113 5.61 -4.82 1.13
N MET A 114 6.75 -5.30 0.59
CA MET A 114 7.82 -5.85 1.41
C MET A 114 8.86 -4.81 1.79
N ARG A 115 9.19 -3.90 0.87
CA ARG A 115 10.22 -2.89 1.13
C ARG A 115 9.63 -1.62 1.73
N CYS A 116 8.48 -1.17 1.24
CA CYS A 116 7.85 0.05 1.73
C CYS A 116 6.82 -0.21 2.85
N GLY A 117 6.47 -1.47 3.12
CA GLY A 117 5.43 -1.81 4.11
C GLY A 117 4.03 -1.29 3.74
N LEU A 118 3.82 -0.96 2.48
CA LEU A 118 2.57 -0.40 1.96
C LEU A 118 1.68 -1.53 1.48
N TRP A 119 0.40 -1.49 1.81
CA TRP A 119 -0.59 -2.48 1.39
C TRP A 119 -1.78 -1.77 0.78
N ALA A 120 -2.28 -2.32 -0.32
CA ALA A 120 -3.35 -1.68 -1.07
C ALA A 120 -4.61 -1.33 -0.26
N PRO A 121 -5.10 -2.16 0.70
CA PRO A 121 -6.30 -1.82 1.49
C PRO A 121 -6.08 -0.72 2.54
N GLN A 122 -4.83 -0.34 2.83
CA GLN A 122 -4.54 0.66 3.86
C GLN A 122 -5.08 2.03 3.49
N ALA A 123 -5.43 2.80 4.52
CA ALA A 123 -6.16 4.04 4.37
C ALA A 123 -5.43 5.13 3.54
N TRP A 124 -4.10 5.14 3.52
CA TRP A 124 -3.31 6.04 2.67
C TRP A 124 -3.58 5.86 1.17
N ASN A 125 -4.05 4.68 0.76
CA ASN A 125 -4.37 4.36 -0.64
C ASN A 125 -5.87 4.45 -0.94
N GLN A 126 -6.72 4.81 0.03
CA GLN A 126 -8.16 4.69 -0.09
C GLN A 126 -8.86 6.04 -0.05
N MET A 127 -9.73 6.26 -1.02
CA MET A 127 -10.72 7.33 -1.03
C MET A 127 -12.13 6.75 -0.88
N LEU A 128 -13.01 7.48 -0.20
CA LEU A 128 -14.43 7.17 -0.11
C LEU A 128 -15.20 8.03 -1.11
N LEU A 129 -15.72 7.40 -2.17
CA LEU A 129 -16.52 8.07 -3.20
C LEU A 129 -17.99 7.74 -3.06
N ALA A 130 -18.86 8.53 -3.67
CA ALA A 130 -20.29 8.27 -3.64
C ALA A 130 -20.63 6.94 -4.35
N ALA A 131 -21.48 6.12 -3.74
CA ALA A 131 -21.89 4.83 -4.31
C ALA A 131 -22.85 4.99 -5.51
N ASP A 132 -23.65 6.05 -5.49
CA ASP A 132 -24.71 6.37 -6.44
C ASP A 132 -24.94 7.88 -6.57
N GLU A 133 -25.84 8.27 -7.48
CA GLU A 133 -26.16 9.66 -7.79
C GLU A 133 -26.77 10.40 -6.59
N GLN A 134 -27.64 9.75 -5.80
CA GLN A 134 -28.21 10.33 -4.59
C GLN A 134 -27.12 10.68 -3.59
N SER A 135 -26.19 9.75 -3.36
CA SER A 135 -25.05 9.94 -2.46
C SER A 135 -24.10 11.02 -2.97
N SER A 136 -23.91 11.11 -4.29
CA SER A 136 -23.08 12.13 -4.93
C SER A 136 -23.59 13.53 -4.65
N VAL A 137 -24.89 13.76 -4.87
CA VAL A 137 -25.54 15.04 -4.57
C VAL A 137 -25.49 15.37 -3.08
N ALA A 138 -25.74 14.39 -2.20
CA ALA A 138 -25.75 14.60 -0.76
C ALA A 138 -24.36 14.94 -0.19
N LEU A 139 -23.30 14.31 -0.70
CA LEU A 139 -21.94 14.47 -0.18
C LEU A 139 -21.14 15.56 -0.91
N GLY A 140 -21.55 15.94 -2.12
CA GLY A 140 -20.74 16.77 -3.00
C GLY A 140 -19.49 16.04 -3.49
N LEU A 141 -19.58 14.73 -3.66
CA LEU A 141 -18.47 13.87 -4.08
C LEU A 141 -18.84 13.15 -5.38
N PRO A 142 -17.88 12.91 -6.29
CA PRO A 142 -18.16 12.18 -7.51
C PRO A 142 -18.54 10.73 -7.19
N GLN A 143 -19.38 10.17 -8.08
CA GLN A 143 -19.66 8.75 -8.05
C GLN A 143 -18.39 7.96 -8.39
N HIS A 144 -18.22 6.79 -7.79
CA HIS A 144 -17.12 5.90 -8.12
C HIS A 144 -17.02 5.64 -9.64
N PRO A 145 -15.87 5.91 -10.28
CA PRO A 145 -15.72 5.90 -11.75
C PRO A 145 -15.83 4.50 -12.38
N GLY A 146 -15.73 3.45 -11.56
CA GLY A 146 -15.88 2.05 -12.00
C GLY A 146 -14.61 1.46 -12.61
N GLY A 147 -13.57 2.28 -12.79
CA GLY A 147 -12.26 1.89 -13.29
C GLY A 147 -11.29 3.07 -13.25
N TYR A 148 -10.13 2.89 -13.86
CA TYR A 148 -9.09 3.90 -13.97
C TYR A 148 -9.02 4.46 -15.40
N PRO A 149 -8.50 5.68 -15.57
CA PRO A 149 -8.13 6.20 -16.89
C PRO A 149 -7.21 5.24 -17.65
N GLU A 150 -7.37 5.20 -18.97
CA GLU A 150 -6.49 4.43 -19.86
C GLU A 150 -5.04 4.95 -19.76
N GLY A 151 -4.07 4.03 -19.73
CA GLY A 151 -2.65 4.38 -19.61
C GLY A 151 -2.17 4.74 -18.20
N LEU A 152 -3.07 4.79 -17.20
CA LEU A 152 -2.69 5.19 -15.84
C LEU A 152 -1.69 4.21 -15.21
N ILE A 153 -1.87 2.90 -15.41
CA ILE A 153 -1.01 1.89 -14.80
C ILE A 153 0.41 2.03 -15.34
N GLU A 154 0.56 2.13 -16.65
CA GLU A 154 1.85 2.30 -17.33
C GLU A 154 2.58 3.56 -16.87
N GLU A 155 1.86 4.65 -16.67
CA GLU A 155 2.43 5.90 -16.17
C GLU A 155 2.85 5.80 -14.70
N ILE A 156 2.06 5.12 -13.85
CA ILE A 156 2.44 4.87 -12.46
C ILE A 156 3.69 3.98 -12.41
N GLU A 157 3.73 2.93 -13.21
CA GLU A 157 4.88 2.05 -13.31
C GLU A 157 6.16 2.79 -13.71
N ARG A 158 6.07 3.70 -14.69
CA ARG A 158 7.18 4.58 -15.08
C ARG A 158 7.66 5.45 -13.92
N LEU A 159 6.74 6.05 -13.17
CA LEU A 159 7.08 6.88 -12.01
C LEU A 159 7.72 6.06 -10.87
N LEU A 160 7.26 4.83 -10.66
CA LEU A 160 7.84 3.90 -9.68
C LEU A 160 9.26 3.49 -10.07
N ASP A 161 9.52 3.22 -11.35
CA ASP A 161 10.88 2.96 -11.86
C ASP A 161 11.82 4.14 -11.57
N GLU A 162 11.38 5.36 -11.90
CA GLU A 162 12.17 6.58 -11.68
C GLU A 162 12.43 6.85 -10.20
N ALA A 163 11.46 6.55 -9.34
CA ALA A 163 11.60 6.70 -7.90
C ALA A 163 12.53 5.64 -7.29
N TYR A 164 12.53 4.42 -7.82
CA TYR A 164 13.31 3.30 -7.28
C TYR A 164 14.76 3.24 -7.78
N ALA A 165 15.04 3.78 -8.98
CA ALA A 165 16.38 3.71 -9.59
C ALA A 165 17.54 4.18 -8.68
N PRO A 166 17.43 5.26 -7.89
CA PRO A 166 18.51 5.69 -6.99
C PRO A 166 18.81 4.67 -5.88
N ILE A 167 17.78 3.99 -5.35
CA ILE A 167 17.92 2.98 -4.28
C ILE A 167 18.61 1.73 -4.82
N ALA A 168 18.20 1.27 -6.01
CA ALA A 168 18.87 0.16 -6.68
C ALA A 168 20.37 0.46 -6.91
N GLY A 169 20.70 1.69 -7.30
CA GLY A 169 22.08 2.14 -7.45
C GLY A 169 22.87 2.16 -6.13
N LEU A 170 22.24 2.58 -5.03
CA LEU A 170 22.85 2.56 -3.70
C LEU A 170 23.15 1.13 -3.25
N MET A 171 22.19 0.21 -3.35
CA MET A 171 22.36 -1.19 -2.97
C MET A 171 23.50 -1.86 -3.74
N GLU A 172 23.56 -1.64 -5.05
CA GLU A 172 24.61 -2.23 -5.88
C GLU A 172 26.00 -1.67 -5.53
N LYS A 173 26.10 -0.36 -5.26
CA LYS A 173 27.35 0.27 -4.83
C LYS A 173 27.83 -0.30 -3.49
N THR A 174 26.96 -0.38 -2.49
CA THR A 174 27.27 -0.95 -1.17
C THR A 174 27.72 -2.41 -1.29
N ARG A 175 27.03 -3.20 -2.11
CA ARG A 175 27.38 -4.61 -2.38
C ARG A 175 28.77 -4.76 -3.01
N VAL A 176 29.08 -3.95 -4.04
CA VAL A 176 30.37 -4.02 -4.75
C VAL A 176 31.52 -3.54 -3.86
N GLN A 177 31.29 -2.51 -3.05
CA GLN A 177 32.31 -1.94 -2.18
C GLN A 177 32.51 -2.75 -0.88
N GLN A 178 31.61 -3.69 -0.59
CA GLN A 178 31.57 -4.46 0.68
C GLN A 178 31.68 -3.56 1.92
N ASN A 179 31.19 -2.32 1.81
CA ASN A 179 31.23 -1.36 2.90
C ASN A 179 29.88 -1.41 3.63
N PHE A 180 29.86 -2.02 4.81
CA PHE A 180 28.64 -2.22 5.60
C PHE A 180 28.71 -1.41 6.90
N GLY A 181 29.04 -0.12 6.80
CA GLY A 181 29.04 0.79 7.93
C GLY A 181 27.64 1.26 8.34
N TRP A 182 27.52 1.80 9.55
CA TRP A 182 26.27 2.41 10.03
C TRP A 182 25.79 3.54 9.12
N GLN A 183 26.70 4.28 8.51
CA GLN A 183 26.35 5.34 7.56
C GLN A 183 25.64 4.79 6.31
N GLU A 184 26.06 3.65 5.77
CA GLU A 184 25.39 3.01 4.64
C GLU A 184 24.03 2.43 5.02
N VAL A 185 23.90 1.89 6.23
CA VAL A 185 22.62 1.40 6.77
C VAL A 185 21.63 2.56 6.92
N GLU A 186 22.04 3.65 7.55
CA GLU A 186 21.23 4.86 7.70
C GLU A 186 20.83 5.45 6.34
N ALA A 187 21.76 5.52 5.39
CA ALA A 187 21.47 6.02 4.04
C ALA A 187 20.46 5.14 3.30
N HIS A 188 20.52 3.82 3.47
CA HIS A 188 19.56 2.89 2.89
C HIS A 188 18.17 3.05 3.54
N ASP A 189 18.09 3.08 4.87
CA ASP A 189 16.83 3.25 5.59
C ASP A 189 16.14 4.58 5.21
N GLN A 190 16.90 5.68 5.19
CA GLN A 190 16.38 6.98 4.76
C GLN A 190 15.86 6.94 3.32
N ALA A 191 16.57 6.26 2.41
CA ALA A 191 16.14 6.17 1.02
C ALA A 191 14.82 5.39 0.86
N ILE A 192 14.60 4.33 1.65
CA ILE A 192 13.33 3.59 1.69
C ILE A 192 12.20 4.43 2.27
N GLN A 193 12.45 5.18 3.34
CA GLN A 193 11.48 6.11 3.92
C GLN A 193 11.09 7.20 2.91
N ASP A 194 12.06 7.80 2.24
CA ASP A 194 11.83 8.83 1.21
C ASP A 194 11.02 8.27 0.04
N LEU A 195 11.31 7.04 -0.41
CA LEU A 195 10.53 6.38 -1.45
C LEU A 195 9.08 6.14 -0.99
N THR A 196 8.89 5.65 0.23
CA THR A 196 7.57 5.39 0.80
C THR A 196 6.73 6.67 0.83
N GLN A 197 7.31 7.77 1.30
CA GLN A 197 6.66 9.09 1.31
C GLN A 197 6.35 9.59 -0.11
N LYS A 198 7.26 9.38 -1.06
CA LYS A 198 7.05 9.74 -2.46
C LYS A 198 5.91 8.95 -3.11
N ILE A 199 5.78 7.66 -2.79
CA ILE A 199 4.68 6.81 -3.27
C ILE A 199 3.33 7.29 -2.71
N ILE A 200 3.26 7.62 -1.42
CA ILE A 200 2.05 8.17 -0.80
C ILE A 200 1.70 9.54 -1.41
N ALA A 201 2.68 10.43 -1.59
CA ALA A 201 2.45 11.71 -2.23
C ALA A 201 1.95 11.56 -3.68
N MET A 202 2.53 10.61 -4.42
CA MET A 202 2.09 10.26 -5.76
C MET A 202 0.65 9.72 -5.77
N SER A 203 0.28 8.83 -4.86
CA SER A 203 -1.10 8.31 -4.80
C SER A 203 -2.11 9.43 -4.56
N HIS A 204 -1.82 10.35 -3.65
CA HIS A 204 -2.65 11.53 -3.41
C HIS A 204 -2.78 12.44 -4.65
N TYR A 205 -1.65 12.70 -5.33
CA TYR A 205 -1.65 13.46 -6.58
C TYR A 205 -2.55 12.79 -7.64
N LEU A 206 -2.40 11.48 -7.83
CA LEU A 206 -3.19 10.72 -8.79
C LEU A 206 -4.67 10.68 -8.42
N GLY A 207 -4.99 10.52 -7.13
CA GLY A 207 -6.35 10.65 -6.63
C GLY A 207 -6.96 12.00 -7.00
N SER A 208 -6.24 13.09 -6.73
CA SER A 208 -6.70 14.46 -7.07
C SER A 208 -6.88 14.66 -8.58
N MET A 209 -6.02 14.06 -9.40
CA MET A 209 -6.12 14.11 -10.86
C MET A 209 -7.31 13.30 -11.39
N CYS A 210 -7.58 12.14 -10.79
CA CYS A 210 -8.63 11.23 -11.26
C CYS A 210 -10.04 11.73 -10.92
N ILE A 211 -10.22 12.34 -9.74
CA ILE A 211 -11.55 12.77 -9.28
C ILE A 211 -11.75 14.29 -9.28
N GLY A 212 -10.69 15.06 -9.53
CA GLY A 212 -10.67 16.52 -9.50
C GLY A 212 -10.25 17.08 -8.13
N GLU A 213 -9.49 18.18 -8.14
CA GLU A 213 -8.94 18.81 -6.94
C GLU A 213 -10.02 19.26 -5.93
N GLU A 214 -11.12 19.84 -6.43
CA GLU A 214 -12.25 20.26 -5.58
C GLU A 214 -12.87 19.09 -4.83
N ALA A 215 -13.14 17.98 -5.54
CA ALA A 215 -13.68 16.77 -4.95
C ALA A 215 -12.70 16.09 -3.99
N PHE A 216 -11.40 16.14 -4.29
CA PHE A 216 -10.35 15.62 -3.41
C PHE A 216 -10.27 16.41 -2.09
N ASN A 217 -10.31 17.74 -2.17
CA ASN A 217 -10.35 18.59 -0.98
C ASN A 217 -11.64 18.37 -0.17
N ARG A 218 -12.79 18.27 -0.86
CA ARG A 218 -14.06 17.96 -0.21
C ARG A 218 -14.03 16.61 0.51
N HIS A 219 -13.43 15.59 -0.10
CA HIS A 219 -13.23 14.30 0.53
C HIS A 219 -12.39 14.41 1.81
N LYS A 220 -11.30 15.19 1.79
CA LYS A 220 -10.46 15.42 2.98
C LYS A 220 -11.22 16.13 4.10
N GLU A 221 -12.11 17.06 3.78
CA GLU A 221 -12.97 17.72 4.79
C GLU A 221 -13.92 16.73 5.47
N ILE A 222 -14.52 15.83 4.71
CA ILE A 222 -15.51 14.88 5.24
C ILE A 222 -14.82 13.73 5.99
N PHE A 223 -13.73 13.20 5.43
CA PHE A 223 -13.15 11.93 5.87
C PHE A 223 -11.72 12.04 6.40
N GLY A 224 -10.96 13.07 6.03
CA GLY A 224 -9.50 13.14 6.23
C GLY A 224 -9.03 12.83 7.65
N MET A 225 -9.78 13.27 8.67
CA MET A 225 -9.43 12.97 10.07
C MET A 225 -9.57 11.50 10.46
N ASN A 226 -10.49 10.77 9.81
CA ASN A 226 -10.88 9.41 10.17
C ASN A 226 -10.12 8.33 9.38
N ILE A 227 -9.56 8.69 8.21
CA ILE A 227 -8.77 7.78 7.36
C ILE A 227 -7.27 7.86 7.65
N GLY A 228 -6.83 8.67 8.62
CA GLY A 228 -5.41 8.73 9.00
C GLY A 228 -4.50 9.25 7.88
N TRP A 229 -4.98 10.19 7.07
CA TRP A 229 -4.22 10.84 5.98
C TRP A 229 -3.16 11.85 6.48
N TYR A 230 -2.63 11.66 7.69
CA TYR A 230 -1.65 12.56 8.31
C TYR A 230 -0.21 12.16 7.97
#